data_AF-A0A924UXL1-F1
#
_entry.id   AF-A0A924UXL1-F1
#
_cell.length_a   1.000
_cell.length_b   1.000
_cell.length_c   1.000
_cell.angle_alpha   90.00
_cell.angle_beta   90.00
_cell.angle_gamma   90.00
#
_symmetry.space_group_name_H-M   'P 1'
#
loop_
_entity.id
_entity.type
_entity.pdbx_description
1 polymer ?
#
loop_
_entity_poly.entity_id
_entity_poly.type
_entity_poly.pdbx_seq_one_letter_code
_entity_poly.pdbx_strand_id
1 'polypeptide(L)'
;MKNPFKNITSILLCILCTTLTISAQSVEGRWDITITKGDKKIPSWLEVNHSGVKYLNGRFVGSGGSARPISRVNFKDNKMSFAIPPQWDKEEKDLVVEADLKDGKLMGTMNQPNGEVVNWVGVKAPKLIKSTEPIFGKPFAIFNGKNLDGWETIGREDRTKKESQW
;
A
#
# COMPACT_ATOMS: atom_id res chain seq x y z
N MET A 1 -17.97 66.82 47.69
CA MET A 1 -18.21 65.36 47.65
C MET A 1 -17.73 64.82 46.31
N LYS A 2 -17.00 63.70 46.32
CA LYS A 2 -16.24 63.13 45.20
C LYS A 2 -17.19 62.41 44.21
N ASN A 3 -17.11 62.72 42.91
CA ASN A 3 -17.43 61.77 41.83
C ASN A 3 -16.24 60.78 41.71
N PRO A 4 -16.30 59.56 41.08
CA PRO A 4 -17.08 59.27 39.87
C PRO A 4 -17.37 57.77 39.47
N PHE A 5 -18.04 57.61 38.31
CA PHE A 5 -17.89 56.58 37.25
C PHE A 5 -18.00 55.04 37.45
N LYS A 6 -18.85 54.47 36.57
CA LYS A 6 -18.72 53.26 35.71
C LYS A 6 -18.74 51.87 36.35
N ASN A 7 -19.72 51.06 35.93
CA ASN A 7 -19.58 49.61 35.77
C ASN A 7 -20.36 49.16 34.52
N ILE A 8 -19.70 49.20 33.36
CA ILE A 8 -20.14 48.48 32.14
C ILE A 8 -19.26 47.25 32.07
N THR A 9 -19.82 46.11 32.42
CA THR A 9 -19.12 44.81 32.37
C THR A 9 -19.13 44.31 30.93
N SER A 10 -18.11 44.66 30.15
CA SER A 10 -17.88 44.05 28.83
C SER A 10 -17.31 42.64 29.01
N ILE A 11 -18.11 41.63 28.67
CA ILE A 11 -17.67 40.24 28.54
C ILE A 11 -16.94 40.12 27.19
N LEU A 12 -15.61 40.03 27.23
CA LEU A 12 -14.78 39.73 26.08
C LEU A 12 -14.69 38.20 25.91
N LEU A 13 -15.52 37.65 25.01
CA LEU A 13 -15.46 36.24 24.62
C LEU A 13 -14.29 36.06 23.63
N CYS A 14 -13.11 35.73 24.13
CA CYS A 14 -11.99 35.26 23.31
C CYS A 14 -12.33 33.87 22.73
N ILE A 15 -12.86 33.86 21.50
CA ILE A 15 -12.98 32.63 20.72
C ILE A 15 -11.56 32.21 20.31
N LEU A 16 -10.98 31.27 21.08
CA LEU A 16 -9.81 30.51 20.67
C LEU A 16 -10.22 29.69 19.44
N CYS A 17 -10.03 30.24 18.24
CA CYS A 17 -10.13 29.49 17.00
C CYS A 17 -8.84 28.68 16.88
N THR A 18 -8.78 27.53 17.55
CA THR A 18 -7.75 26.52 17.27
C THR A 18 -7.95 26.02 15.86
N THR A 19 -7.15 26.52 14.92
CA THR A 19 -7.05 25.93 13.59
C THR A 19 -6.49 24.53 13.74
N LEU A 20 -7.34 23.51 13.60
CA LEU A 20 -6.90 22.16 13.31
C LEU A 20 -6.16 22.22 11.97
N THR A 21 -4.84 22.19 12.00
CA THR A 21 -4.03 21.90 10.81
C THR A 21 -4.33 20.46 10.40
N ILE A 22 -5.35 20.28 9.57
CA ILE A 22 -5.55 19.04 8.82
C ILE A 22 -4.39 18.98 7.83
N SER A 23 -3.32 18.28 8.21
CA SER A 23 -2.28 17.88 7.26
C SER A 23 -2.98 17.04 6.20
N ALA A 24 -3.04 17.54 4.96
CA ALA A 24 -3.55 16.77 3.84
C ALA A 24 -2.73 15.47 3.73
N GLN A 25 -3.36 14.35 4.02
CA GLN A 25 -2.67 13.07 4.08
C GLN A 25 -2.36 12.64 2.64
N SER A 26 -1.07 12.54 2.30
CA SER A 26 -0.68 12.08 0.96
C SER A 26 -0.77 10.56 0.86
N VAL A 27 -1.41 10.08 -0.20
CA VAL A 27 -1.44 8.65 -0.53
C VAL A 27 -0.12 8.15 -1.13
N GLU A 28 0.73 9.06 -1.62
CA GLU A 28 2.00 8.74 -2.29
C GLU A 28 2.96 7.96 -1.40
N GLY A 29 3.68 7.01 -1.99
CA GLY A 29 4.67 6.16 -1.36
C GLY A 29 4.34 4.68 -1.51
N ARG A 30 5.07 3.86 -0.76
CA ARG A 30 4.95 2.40 -0.76
C ARG A 30 4.10 1.92 0.40
N TRP A 31 3.32 0.91 0.14
CA TRP A 31 2.36 0.32 1.07
C TRP A 31 2.49 -1.20 1.05
N ASP A 32 2.68 -1.77 2.23
CA ASP A 32 2.55 -3.21 2.44
C ASP A 32 1.07 -3.53 2.64
N ILE A 33 0.53 -4.41 1.80
CA ILE A 33 -0.90 -4.74 1.77
C ILE A 33 -1.12 -6.16 2.29
N THR A 34 -2.16 -6.30 3.11
CA THR A 34 -2.73 -7.59 3.48
C THR A 34 -4.14 -7.70 2.90
N ILE A 35 -4.33 -8.61 1.94
CA ILE A 35 -5.66 -8.96 1.42
C ILE A 35 -6.24 -10.07 2.30
N THR A 36 -7.52 -9.94 2.67
CA THR A 36 -8.26 -10.95 3.44
C THR A 36 -9.27 -11.64 2.53
N LYS A 37 -9.05 -12.93 2.26
CA LYS A 37 -9.93 -13.78 1.45
C LYS A 37 -10.38 -14.99 2.29
N GLY A 38 -11.58 -14.91 2.84
CA GLY A 38 -12.01 -15.82 3.91
C GLY A 38 -11.03 -15.79 5.08
N ASP A 39 -10.57 -16.95 5.52
CA ASP A 39 -9.58 -17.08 6.60
C ASP A 39 -8.12 -16.86 6.15
N LYS A 40 -7.87 -16.67 4.84
CA LYS A 40 -6.52 -16.50 4.30
C LYS A 40 -6.11 -15.03 4.28
N LYS A 41 -4.87 -14.78 4.69
CA LYS A 41 -4.17 -13.50 4.55
C LYS A 41 -3.15 -13.63 3.43
N ILE A 42 -3.23 -12.74 2.45
CA ILE A 42 -2.38 -12.76 1.26
C ILE A 42 -1.51 -11.50 1.28
N PRO A 43 -0.17 -11.64 1.26
CA PRO A 43 0.73 -10.51 1.16
C PRO A 43 0.66 -9.89 -0.23
N SER A 44 0.71 -8.58 -0.30
CA SER A 44 0.58 -7.78 -1.51
C SER A 44 1.25 -6.42 -1.29
N TRP A 45 1.39 -5.59 -2.32
CA TRP A 45 1.91 -4.23 -2.11
C TRP A 45 1.42 -3.26 -3.18
N LEU A 46 1.48 -1.97 -2.84
CA LEU A 46 1.13 -0.85 -3.71
C LEU A 46 2.24 0.21 -3.64
N GLU A 47 2.64 0.73 -4.78
CA GLU A 47 3.43 1.95 -4.89
C GLU A 47 2.59 3.01 -5.61
N VAL A 48 2.48 4.19 -5.02
CA VAL A 48 1.84 5.37 -5.63
C VAL A 48 2.88 6.47 -5.77
N ASN A 49 3.04 6.98 -6.98
CA ASN A 49 4.01 8.02 -7.31
C ASN A 49 3.34 9.21 -8.00
N HIS A 50 4.00 10.35 -7.95
CA HIS A 50 3.60 11.51 -8.72
C HIS A 50 3.93 11.33 -10.21
N SER A 51 3.02 11.75 -11.08
CA SER A 51 3.17 11.80 -12.53
C SER A 51 2.95 13.23 -13.03
N GLY A 52 4.05 13.91 -13.37
CA GLY A 52 4.03 15.30 -13.80
C GLY A 52 3.77 16.26 -12.65
N VAL A 53 2.67 17.01 -12.70
CA VAL A 53 2.28 18.00 -11.67
C VAL A 53 0.85 17.79 -11.13
N LYS A 54 0.10 16.83 -11.68
CA LYS A 54 -1.35 16.69 -11.44
C LYS A 54 -1.80 15.28 -11.15
N TYR A 55 -1.14 14.27 -11.72
CA TYR A 55 -1.64 12.91 -11.71
C TYR A 55 -0.79 12.03 -10.82
N LEU A 56 -1.39 10.93 -10.36
CA LEU A 56 -0.70 9.87 -9.66
C LEU A 56 -0.69 8.63 -10.56
N ASN A 57 0.39 7.87 -10.54
CA ASN A 57 0.52 6.56 -11.17
C ASN A 57 1.15 5.59 -10.18
N GLY A 58 1.40 4.35 -10.59
CA GLY A 58 1.94 3.39 -9.63
C GLY A 58 2.21 2.00 -10.16
N ARG A 59 2.42 1.09 -9.20
CA ARG A 59 2.54 -0.35 -9.41
C ARG A 59 1.82 -1.09 -8.29
N PHE A 60 1.25 -2.24 -8.64
CA PHE A 60 0.52 -3.06 -7.70
C PHE A 60 0.85 -4.54 -7.89
N VAL A 61 1.07 -5.24 -6.78
CA VAL A 61 1.15 -6.70 -6.74
C VAL A 61 -0.02 -7.19 -5.90
N GLY A 62 -0.94 -7.91 -6.54
CA GLY A 62 -2.00 -8.68 -5.88
C GLY A 62 -1.58 -10.11 -5.61
N SER A 63 -2.56 -11.01 -5.46
CA SER A 63 -2.31 -12.43 -5.12
C SER A 63 -1.49 -13.22 -6.15
N GLY A 64 -1.45 -12.78 -7.41
CA GLY A 64 -0.73 -13.46 -8.50
C GLY A 64 0.77 -13.15 -8.60
N GLY A 65 1.31 -12.27 -7.74
CA GLY A 65 2.76 -12.01 -7.66
C GLY A 65 3.37 -11.12 -8.75
N SER A 66 2.65 -10.80 -9.83
CA SER A 66 3.13 -9.89 -10.88
C SER A 66 2.98 -8.42 -10.49
N ALA A 67 4.04 -7.62 -10.68
CA ALA A 67 4.02 -6.18 -10.47
C ALA A 67 3.38 -5.47 -11.66
N ARG A 68 2.06 -5.24 -11.57
CA ARG A 68 1.25 -4.65 -12.64
C ARG A 68 1.33 -3.13 -12.61
N PRO A 69 1.55 -2.46 -13.75
CA PRO A 69 1.57 -1.00 -13.80
C PRO A 69 0.16 -0.44 -13.58
N ILE A 70 0.08 0.69 -12.88
CA ILE A 70 -1.14 1.48 -12.74
C ILE A 70 -0.94 2.79 -13.51
N SER A 71 -1.74 3.00 -14.54
CA SER A 71 -1.65 4.20 -15.38
C SER A 71 -2.13 5.46 -14.67
N ARG A 72 -3.17 5.33 -13.82
CA ARG A 72 -3.74 6.43 -13.05
C ARG A 72 -4.26 5.93 -11.71
N VAL A 73 -3.84 6.62 -10.65
CA VAL A 73 -4.45 6.54 -9.32
C VAL A 73 -5.28 7.80 -9.11
N ASN A 74 -6.55 7.65 -8.81
CA ASN A 74 -7.41 8.75 -8.39
C ASN A 74 -7.27 8.89 -6.87
N PHE A 75 -7.09 10.12 -6.40
CA PHE A 75 -7.09 10.40 -4.97
C PHE A 75 -7.78 11.74 -4.68
N LYS A 76 -8.89 11.69 -3.96
CA LYS A 76 -9.69 12.87 -3.60
C LYS A 76 -10.44 12.60 -2.30
N ASP A 77 -10.52 13.58 -1.41
CA ASP A 77 -11.28 13.49 -0.15
C ASP A 77 -10.88 12.25 0.68
N ASN A 78 -9.56 11.95 0.71
CA ASN A 78 -8.97 10.76 1.31
C ASN A 78 -9.43 9.41 0.72
N LYS A 79 -10.10 9.41 -0.43
CA LYS A 79 -10.49 8.21 -1.17
C LYS A 79 -9.54 7.97 -2.32
N MET A 80 -9.01 6.75 -2.39
CA MET A 80 -8.13 6.27 -3.45
C MET A 80 -8.87 5.27 -4.33
N SER A 81 -8.67 5.34 -5.64
CA SER A 81 -9.08 4.26 -6.55
C SER A 81 -8.14 4.11 -7.76
N PHE A 82 -8.06 2.89 -8.28
CA PHE A 82 -7.47 2.60 -9.58
C PHE A 82 -8.06 1.30 -10.16
N ALA A 83 -7.81 1.07 -11.45
CA ALA A 83 -8.16 -0.17 -12.13
C ALA A 83 -6.96 -0.72 -12.90
N ILE A 84 -6.92 -2.05 -13.07
CA ILE A 84 -5.91 -2.73 -13.89
C ILE A 84 -6.62 -3.72 -14.82
N PRO A 85 -6.50 -3.56 -16.15
CA PRO A 85 -7.12 -4.47 -17.11
C PRO A 85 -6.45 -5.84 -17.08
N PRO A 86 -7.17 -6.94 -17.36
CA PRO A 86 -6.65 -8.31 -17.32
C PRO A 86 -5.40 -8.47 -18.19
N GLN A 87 -4.45 -9.32 -17.76
CA GLN A 87 -3.22 -9.61 -18.53
C GLN A 87 -3.16 -11.07 -18.99
N TRP A 88 -3.27 -11.99 -18.03
CA TRP A 88 -3.34 -13.45 -18.24
C TRP A 88 -4.51 -14.05 -17.47
N ASP A 89 -5.33 -13.18 -16.89
CA ASP A 89 -6.55 -13.55 -16.19
C ASP A 89 -7.50 -14.20 -17.20
N LYS A 90 -8.24 -15.23 -16.80
CA LYS A 90 -9.21 -15.90 -17.68
C LYS A 90 -10.40 -14.99 -17.96
N GLU A 91 -10.67 -14.09 -17.02
CA GLU A 91 -11.79 -13.19 -17.00
C GLU A 91 -11.44 -11.84 -17.63
N GLU A 92 -12.41 -11.25 -18.32
CA GLU A 92 -12.23 -10.02 -19.09
C GLU A 92 -12.42 -8.73 -18.29
N LYS A 93 -12.82 -8.85 -17.01
CA LYS A 93 -13.09 -7.67 -16.17
C LYS A 93 -11.80 -7.12 -15.58
N ASP A 94 -11.73 -5.80 -15.49
CA ASP A 94 -10.67 -5.12 -14.76
C ASP A 94 -10.68 -5.51 -13.28
N LEU A 95 -9.49 -5.60 -12.71
CA LEU A 95 -9.30 -5.49 -11.28
C LEU A 95 -9.63 -4.05 -10.87
N VAL A 96 -10.54 -3.85 -9.92
CA VAL A 96 -10.87 -2.53 -9.38
C VAL A 96 -10.50 -2.46 -7.91
N VAL A 97 -9.75 -1.44 -7.51
CA VAL A 97 -9.23 -1.28 -6.15
C VAL A 97 -9.66 0.07 -5.60
N GLU A 98 -10.21 0.07 -4.39
CA GLU A 98 -10.67 1.26 -3.69
C GLU A 98 -10.22 1.24 -2.23
N ALA A 99 -9.93 2.40 -1.66
CA ALA A 99 -9.69 2.54 -0.22
C ALA A 99 -9.91 3.95 0.32
N ASP A 100 -10.19 4.01 1.61
CA ASP A 100 -10.10 5.21 2.43
C ASP A 100 -8.72 5.29 3.09
N LEU A 101 -8.10 6.47 3.06
CA LEU A 101 -6.91 6.81 3.81
C LEU A 101 -7.32 7.42 5.15
N LYS A 102 -7.07 6.69 6.24
CA LYS A 102 -7.40 7.14 7.60
C LYS A 102 -6.35 6.63 8.58
N ASP A 103 -5.93 7.49 9.50
CA ASP A 103 -4.99 7.14 10.58
C ASP A 103 -3.69 6.48 10.06
N GLY A 104 -3.23 6.90 8.87
CA GLY A 104 -2.02 6.39 8.24
C GLY A 104 -2.16 5.01 7.59
N LYS A 105 -3.39 4.52 7.42
CA LYS A 105 -3.71 3.24 6.79
C LYS A 105 -4.62 3.45 5.60
N LEU A 106 -4.43 2.61 4.58
CA LEU A 106 -5.42 2.42 3.52
C LEU A 106 -6.31 1.24 3.92
N MET A 107 -7.62 1.42 3.89
CA MET A 107 -8.57 0.34 4.16
C MET A 107 -9.62 0.35 3.08
N GLY A 108 -9.88 -0.79 2.46
CA GLY A 108 -10.87 -0.84 1.40
C GLY A 108 -11.10 -2.21 0.81
N THR A 109 -11.60 -2.21 -0.41
CA THR A 109 -12.07 -3.38 -1.13
C THR A 109 -11.39 -3.51 -2.49
N MET A 110 -11.44 -4.72 -3.02
CA MET A 110 -10.91 -5.05 -4.33
C MET A 110 -11.90 -5.98 -5.02
N ASN A 111 -12.41 -5.53 -6.16
CA ASN A 111 -13.22 -6.36 -7.04
C ASN A 111 -12.30 -7.07 -8.02
N GLN A 112 -12.17 -8.38 -7.85
CA GLN A 112 -11.34 -9.23 -8.67
C GLN A 112 -11.98 -9.44 -10.05
N PRO A 113 -11.20 -9.77 -11.09
CA PRO A 113 -11.73 -10.05 -12.43
C PRO A 113 -12.86 -11.12 -12.45
N ASN A 114 -12.81 -12.09 -11.53
CA ASN A 114 -13.84 -13.12 -11.37
C ASN A 114 -15.13 -12.63 -10.64
N GLY A 115 -15.19 -11.35 -10.25
CA GLY A 115 -16.31 -10.75 -9.52
C GLY A 115 -16.27 -10.93 -8.00
N GLU A 116 -15.27 -11.62 -7.46
CA GLU A 116 -15.08 -11.74 -6.02
C GLU A 116 -14.62 -10.40 -5.42
N VAL A 117 -15.31 -9.96 -4.36
CA VAL A 117 -14.91 -8.75 -3.62
C VAL A 117 -14.18 -9.18 -2.35
N VAL A 118 -12.95 -8.67 -2.18
CA VAL A 118 -12.10 -8.95 -1.00
C VAL A 118 -11.74 -7.67 -0.25
N ASN A 119 -11.64 -7.77 1.07
CA ASN A 119 -11.19 -6.66 1.92
C ASN A 119 -9.67 -6.64 2.01
N TRP A 120 -9.09 -5.45 2.13
CA TRP A 120 -7.66 -5.31 2.31
C TRP A 120 -7.29 -4.12 3.19
N VAL A 121 -6.11 -4.21 3.80
CA VAL A 121 -5.51 -3.14 4.60
C VAL A 121 -4.09 -2.90 4.13
N GLY A 122 -3.74 -1.63 3.91
CA GLY A 122 -2.40 -1.17 3.58
C GLY A 122 -1.80 -0.34 4.71
N VAL A 123 -0.56 -0.64 5.06
CA VAL A 123 0.27 0.18 5.96
C VAL A 123 1.48 0.71 5.21
N LYS A 124 2.03 1.87 5.61
CA LYS A 124 3.23 2.39 4.97
C LYS A 124 4.38 1.40 5.09
N ALA A 125 5.01 1.10 3.95
CA ALA A 125 6.20 0.26 3.92
C ALA A 125 7.36 0.97 4.66
N PRO A 126 8.11 0.26 5.50
CA PRO A 126 9.23 0.84 6.23
C PRO A 126 10.33 1.30 5.26
N LYS A 127 10.99 2.40 5.59
CA LYS A 127 12.19 2.82 4.85
C LYS A 127 13.34 1.88 5.20
N LEU A 128 13.89 1.19 4.21
CA LEU A 128 15.09 0.37 4.35
C LEU A 128 16.36 1.23 4.29
N ILE A 129 16.46 2.22 5.18
CA ILE A 129 17.66 3.05 5.31
C ILE A 129 18.66 2.26 6.16
N LYS A 130 19.78 1.87 5.55
CA LYS A 130 20.92 1.31 6.29
C LYS A 130 21.69 2.46 6.92
N SER A 131 21.77 2.50 8.25
CA SER A 131 22.58 3.50 8.96
C SER A 131 24.09 3.18 8.93
N THR A 132 24.45 1.95 8.59
CA THR A 132 25.83 1.46 8.54
C THR A 132 26.03 0.55 7.34
N GLU A 133 27.25 0.52 6.83
CA GLU A 133 27.63 -0.41 5.78
C GLU A 133 27.54 -1.85 6.30
N PRO A 134 26.94 -2.79 5.54
CA PRO A 134 26.93 -4.19 5.95
C PRO A 134 28.36 -4.75 5.98
N ILE A 135 28.74 -5.35 7.11
CA ILE A 135 30.01 -6.08 7.22
C ILE A 135 29.80 -7.45 6.60
N PHE A 136 30.28 -7.64 5.37
CA PHE A 136 30.24 -8.94 4.71
C PHE A 136 31.30 -9.88 5.30
N GLY A 137 30.93 -11.16 5.47
CA GLY A 137 31.89 -12.21 5.78
C GLY A 137 32.77 -12.56 4.56
N LYS A 138 33.68 -13.52 4.74
CA LYS A 138 34.46 -14.06 3.62
C LYS A 138 33.49 -14.66 2.57
N PRO A 139 33.63 -14.30 1.27
CA PRO A 139 32.86 -14.95 0.22
C PRO A 139 33.09 -16.46 0.24
N PHE A 140 32.03 -17.23 0.01
CA PHE A 140 32.11 -18.68 -0.17
C PHE A 140 31.32 -19.09 -1.41
N ALA A 141 31.77 -20.15 -2.07
CA ALA A 141 31.09 -20.67 -3.24
C ALA A 141 29.82 -21.42 -2.81
N ILE A 142 28.65 -20.94 -3.26
CA ILE A 142 27.36 -21.61 -3.03
C ILE A 142 27.18 -22.84 -3.96
N PHE A 143 27.91 -22.89 -5.07
CA PHE A 143 27.98 -24.05 -5.95
C PHE A 143 29.33 -24.74 -5.74
N ASN A 144 29.31 -26.07 -5.55
CA ASN A 144 30.53 -26.83 -5.27
C ASN A 144 31.38 -27.12 -6.53
N GLY A 145 30.97 -26.63 -7.70
CA GLY A 145 31.69 -26.81 -8.97
C GLY A 145 31.46 -28.17 -9.64
N LYS A 146 30.68 -29.06 -9.04
CA LYS A 146 30.53 -30.46 -9.47
C LYS A 146 29.07 -30.87 -9.68
N ASN A 147 28.20 -30.57 -8.72
CA ASN A 147 26.82 -31.03 -8.70
C ASN A 147 25.95 -30.16 -7.77
N LEU A 148 24.71 -30.57 -7.55
CA LEU A 148 23.74 -29.88 -6.70
C LEU A 148 23.78 -30.36 -5.24
N ASP A 149 24.85 -31.02 -4.79
CA ASP A 149 24.97 -31.42 -3.38
C ASP A 149 24.91 -30.17 -2.48
N GLY A 150 24.06 -30.22 -1.45
CA GLY A 150 23.77 -29.08 -0.57
C GLY A 150 22.62 -28.19 -1.07
N TRP A 151 22.04 -28.48 -2.22
CA TRP A 151 20.82 -27.82 -2.72
C TRP A 151 19.63 -28.76 -2.56
N GLU A 152 18.62 -28.31 -1.82
CA GLU A 152 17.34 -28.99 -1.72
C GLU A 152 16.30 -28.24 -2.56
N THR A 153 15.57 -28.98 -3.41
CA THR A 153 14.44 -28.39 -4.11
C THR A 153 13.32 -28.14 -3.11
N ILE A 154 12.93 -26.89 -2.92
CA ILE A 154 11.71 -26.57 -2.17
C ILE A 154 10.53 -26.80 -3.12
N GLY A 155 9.93 -27.99 -3.06
CA GLY A 155 8.79 -28.37 -3.88
C GLY A 155 8.04 -29.55 -3.25
N ARG A 156 6.70 -29.45 -3.18
CA ARG A 156 5.80 -30.50 -2.68
C ARG A 156 6.05 -31.83 -3.42
N GLU A 157 6.08 -32.93 -2.66
CA GLU A 157 6.26 -34.30 -3.16
C GLU A 157 5.13 -34.78 -4.11
N ASP A 158 4.06 -34.01 -4.31
CA ASP A 158 2.79 -34.45 -4.90
C ASP A 158 2.61 -34.19 -6.41
N ARG A 159 3.55 -33.54 -7.11
CA ARG A 159 3.39 -33.28 -8.55
C ARG A 159 4.00 -34.38 -9.42
N THR A 160 3.20 -35.40 -9.71
CA THR A 160 3.41 -36.23 -10.90
C THR A 160 3.22 -35.39 -12.17
N LYS A 161 4.30 -35.15 -12.91
CA LYS A 161 4.39 -34.74 -14.32
C LYS A 161 3.59 -33.49 -14.78
N LYS A 162 4.35 -32.56 -15.35
CA LYS A 162 3.94 -31.47 -16.26
C LYS A 162 3.05 -30.38 -15.65
N GLU A 163 3.72 -29.38 -15.07
CA GLU A 163 3.30 -28.00 -15.30
C GLU A 163 4.58 -27.17 -15.47
N SER A 164 4.92 -26.89 -16.73
CA SER A 164 5.85 -25.83 -17.08
C SER A 164 5.15 -24.53 -16.71
N GLN A 165 5.71 -23.76 -15.77
CA GLN A 165 5.31 -22.37 -15.55
C GLN A 165 6.11 -21.47 -16.51
N TRP A 166 6.05 -21.81 -17.80
CA TRP A 166 6.42 -21.03 -18.99
C TRP A 166 5.68 -21.62 -20.17
#